data_AF-A0A420EU08-F1
#
_entry.id   AF-A0A420EU08-F1
#
_cell.length_a   1.000
_cell.length_b   1.000
_cell.length_c   1.000
_cell.angle_alpha   90.00
_cell.angle_beta   90.00
_cell.angle_gamma   90.00
#
_symmetry.space_group_name_H-M   'P 1'
#
loop_
_entity.id
_entity.type
_entity.pdbx_description
1 polymer ?
#
loop_
_entity_poly.entity_id
_entity_poly.type
_entity_poly.pdbx_seq_one_letter_code
_entity_poly.pdbx_strand_id
1 'polypeptide(L)'
;MGDGRRMPAPRRVRLVVAAYLLVFAYGTVVHVLHLLTGGPRPYPSLPAWLALYFTSLTVLDPLAAVLLWRRRTAGLVLGCAVLVTDAAANAYANYALDPAPGVTPGRVGQAVITLLALALVGAAPWLRSDRPPSPPRS
;
A
#
# COMPACT_ATOMS: atom_id res chain seq x y z
N MET A 1 -19.44 -35.00 9.72
CA MET A 1 -18.18 -34.36 9.31
C MET A 1 -18.38 -33.78 7.92
N GLY A 2 -18.98 -32.60 7.84
CA GLY A 2 -19.35 -31.98 6.56
C GLY A 2 -18.16 -31.20 6.03
N ASP A 3 -17.70 -31.57 4.84
CA ASP A 3 -16.65 -30.88 4.10
C ASP A 3 -17.07 -29.41 3.87
N GLY A 4 -16.57 -28.52 4.73
CA GLY A 4 -16.71 -27.08 4.62
C GLY A 4 -15.89 -26.58 3.44
N ARG A 5 -16.31 -26.93 2.22
CA ARG A 5 -15.72 -26.46 0.98
C ARG A 5 -15.93 -24.94 0.94
N ARG A 6 -14.93 -24.20 1.41
CA ARG A 6 -14.87 -22.75 1.31
C ARG A 6 -15.16 -22.40 -0.14
N MET A 7 -16.31 -21.80 -0.41
CA MET A 7 -16.61 -21.33 -1.76
C MET A 7 -15.46 -20.40 -2.15
N PRO A 8 -14.73 -20.71 -3.24
CA PRO A 8 -13.60 -19.89 -3.65
C PRO A 8 -14.13 -18.48 -3.88
N ALA A 9 -13.50 -17.50 -3.24
CA ALA A 9 -13.90 -16.11 -3.41
C ALA A 9 -14.00 -15.74 -4.89
N PRO A 10 -14.90 -14.82 -5.27
CA PRO A 10 -15.09 -14.43 -6.65
C PRO A 10 -13.75 -14.14 -7.33
N ARG A 11 -13.57 -14.59 -8.57
CA ARG A 11 -12.32 -14.40 -9.33
C ARG A 11 -11.83 -12.95 -9.28
N ARG A 12 -12.76 -11.99 -9.35
CA ARG A 12 -12.50 -10.55 -9.24
C ARG A 12 -11.84 -10.16 -7.92
N VAL A 13 -12.33 -10.66 -6.78
CA VAL A 13 -11.72 -10.38 -5.45
C VAL A 13 -10.29 -10.88 -5.39
N ARG A 14 -10.03 -12.09 -5.92
CA ARG A 14 -8.68 -12.65 -5.95
C ARG A 14 -7.73 -11.82 -6.81
N LEU A 15 -8.21 -11.36 -7.97
CA LEU A 15 -7.42 -10.51 -8.87
C LEU A 15 -7.10 -9.16 -8.22
N VAL A 16 -8.08 -8.50 -7.60
CA VAL A 16 -7.87 -7.22 -6.90
C VAL A 16 -6.89 -7.41 -5.74
N VAL A 17 -7.09 -8.42 -4.90
CA VAL A 17 -6.14 -8.72 -3.81
C VAL A 17 -4.75 -8.99 -4.37
N ALA A 18 -4.61 -9.84 -5.38
CA ALA A 18 -3.31 -10.14 -6.00
C ALA A 18 -2.62 -8.90 -6.57
N ALA A 19 -3.38 -8.02 -7.25
CA ALA A 19 -2.86 -6.76 -7.76
C ALA A 19 -2.30 -5.88 -6.62
N TYR A 20 -3.03 -5.75 -5.51
CA TYR A 20 -2.53 -4.98 -4.37
C TYR A 20 -1.37 -5.64 -3.64
N LEU A 21 -1.25 -6.97 -3.62
CA LEU A 21 -0.05 -7.63 -3.13
C LEU A 21 1.18 -7.25 -3.97
N LEU A 22 1.02 -7.18 -5.29
CA LEU A 22 2.09 -6.75 -6.19
C LEU A 22 2.44 -5.27 -5.99
N VAL A 23 1.44 -4.40 -5.77
CA VAL A 23 1.66 -2.98 -5.46
C VAL A 23 2.49 -2.82 -4.19
N PHE A 24 2.11 -3.47 -3.08
CA PHE A 24 2.88 -3.38 -1.83
C PHE A 24 4.27 -4.01 -1.95
N ALA A 25 4.41 -5.13 -2.65
CA ALA A 25 5.72 -5.73 -2.90
C ALA A 25 6.62 -4.80 -3.72
N TYR A 26 6.08 -4.17 -4.76
CA TYR A 26 6.79 -3.19 -5.58
C TYR A 26 7.20 -1.95 -4.76
N GLY A 27 6.28 -1.38 -3.98
CA GLY A 27 6.57 -0.27 -3.04
C GLY A 27 7.71 -0.62 -2.09
N THR A 28 7.64 -1.81 -1.48
CA THR A 28 8.71 -2.33 -0.60
C THR A 28 10.07 -2.33 -1.32
N VAL A 29 10.12 -2.87 -2.54
CA VAL A 29 11.35 -2.91 -3.34
C VAL A 29 11.87 -1.50 -3.62
N VAL A 30 11.01 -0.57 -4.03
CA VAL A 30 11.39 0.82 -4.29
C VAL A 30 11.97 1.48 -3.03
N HIS A 31 11.32 1.33 -1.88
CA HIS A 31 11.80 1.90 -0.62
C HIS A 31 13.12 1.27 -0.16
N VAL A 32 13.26 -0.05 -0.27
CA VAL A 32 14.51 -0.76 0.04
C VAL A 32 15.63 -0.31 -0.90
N LEU A 33 15.38 -0.18 -2.20
CA LEU A 33 16.38 0.30 -3.14
C LEU A 33 16.84 1.72 -2.80
N HIS A 34 15.94 2.63 -2.43
CA HIS A 34 16.33 3.96 -1.95
C HIS A 34 17.18 3.92 -0.68
N LEU A 35 16.88 3.01 0.26
CA LEU A 35 17.71 2.82 1.45
C LEU A 35 19.12 2.31 1.10
N LEU A 36 19.22 1.37 0.16
CA LEU A 36 20.49 0.76 -0.24
C LEU A 36 21.37 1.68 -1.09
N THR A 37 20.76 2.50 -1.96
CA THR A 37 21.50 3.39 -2.87
C THR A 37 21.76 4.78 -2.29
N GLY A 38 21.01 5.20 -1.27
CA GLY A 38 21.11 6.55 -0.70
C GLY A 38 22.19 6.75 0.37
N GLY A 39 22.97 5.72 0.70
CA GLY A 39 24.09 5.83 1.66
C GLY A 39 23.65 6.17 3.10
N PRO A 40 24.48 6.84 3.92
CA PRO A 40 24.19 7.12 5.34
C PRO A 40 22.93 7.96 5.60
N ARG A 41 22.47 8.70 4.58
CA ARG A 41 21.23 9.48 4.59
C ARG A 41 20.44 9.15 3.33
N PRO A 42 19.53 8.17 3.38
CA PRO A 42 18.87 7.68 2.17
C PRO A 42 17.95 8.70 1.48
N TYR A 43 17.60 9.79 2.18
CA TYR A 43 16.86 10.93 1.65
C TYR A 43 17.49 12.25 2.11
N PRO A 44 18.63 12.67 1.54
CA PRO A 44 19.38 13.81 2.05
C PRO A 44 18.68 15.16 1.79
N SER A 45 17.77 15.20 0.81
CA SER A 45 16.98 16.37 0.43
C SER A 45 15.60 16.45 1.12
N LEU A 46 15.23 15.44 1.92
CA LEU A 46 13.92 15.40 2.58
C LEU A 46 14.02 15.75 4.08
N PRO A 47 12.98 16.38 4.66
CA PRO A 47 12.86 16.51 6.11
C PRO A 47 12.95 15.14 6.80
N ALA A 48 13.56 15.10 7.99
CA ALA A 48 13.82 13.86 8.71
C ALA A 48 12.56 13.00 8.98
N TRP A 49 11.42 13.65 9.25
CA TRP A 49 10.15 12.95 9.48
C TRP A 49 9.65 12.22 8.21
N LEU A 50 9.88 12.78 7.04
CA LEU A 50 9.45 12.22 5.75
C LEU A 50 10.37 11.06 5.34
N ALA A 51 11.67 11.21 5.60
CA ALA A 51 12.64 10.12 5.44
C ALA A 51 12.32 8.93 6.37
N LEU A 52 11.97 9.20 7.64
CA LEU A 52 11.53 8.18 8.58
C LEU A 52 10.24 7.49 8.12
N TYR A 53 9.29 8.27 7.60
CA TYR A 53 8.06 7.74 7.02
C TYR A 53 8.35 6.78 5.85
N PHE A 54 9.10 7.20 4.83
CA PHE A 54 9.44 6.32 3.70
C PHE A 54 10.25 5.08 4.13
N THR A 55 11.11 5.22 5.14
CA THR A 55 11.82 4.07 5.72
C THR A 55 10.82 3.08 6.36
N SER A 56 9.82 3.58 7.09
CA SER A 56 8.81 2.73 7.73
C SER A 56 7.96 1.93 6.73
N LEU A 57 7.80 2.42 5.49
CA LEU A 57 7.08 1.71 4.44
C LEU A 57 7.72 0.37 4.06
N THR A 58 9.04 0.22 4.24
CA THR A 58 9.72 -1.08 4.06
C THR A 58 9.19 -2.18 4.98
N VAL A 59 8.54 -1.81 6.08
CA VAL A 59 7.90 -2.73 7.04
C VAL A 59 6.38 -2.71 6.88
N LEU A 60 5.78 -1.53 6.67
CA LEU A 60 4.33 -1.39 6.57
C LEU A 60 3.77 -2.05 5.31
N ASP A 61 4.45 -1.94 4.17
CA ASP A 61 4.05 -2.56 2.91
C ASP A 61 3.97 -4.10 2.99
N PRO A 62 5.04 -4.82 3.41
CA PRO A 62 4.96 -6.27 3.52
C PRO A 62 3.97 -6.70 4.60
N LEU A 63 3.81 -5.93 5.68
CA LEU A 63 2.79 -6.20 6.69
C LEU A 63 1.37 -6.08 6.11
N ALA A 64 1.09 -5.01 5.36
CA ALA A 64 -0.18 -4.82 4.66
C ALA A 64 -0.44 -5.95 3.66
N ALA A 65 0.58 -6.32 2.86
CA ALA A 65 0.51 -7.43 1.93
C ALA A 65 0.19 -8.76 2.62
N VAL A 66 0.91 -9.12 3.68
CA VAL A 66 0.70 -10.37 4.43
C VAL A 66 -0.68 -10.41 5.06
N LEU A 67 -1.13 -9.32 5.67
CA LEU A 67 -2.47 -9.25 6.27
C LEU A 67 -3.59 -9.32 5.23
N LEU A 68 -3.39 -8.68 4.07
CA LEU A 68 -4.34 -8.70 2.95
C LEU A 68 -4.40 -10.08 2.30
N TRP A 69 -3.26 -10.75 2.11
CA TRP A 69 -3.16 -12.13 1.63
C TRP A 69 -3.87 -13.11 2.56
N ARG A 70 -3.70 -12.94 3.87
CA ARG A 70 -4.43 -13.68 4.92
C ARG A 70 -5.91 -13.29 5.02
N ARG A 71 -6.39 -12.40 4.14
CA ARG A 71 -7.76 -11.89 4.07
C ARG A 71 -8.25 -11.24 5.37
N ARG A 72 -7.35 -10.69 6.19
CA ARG A 72 -7.73 -10.01 7.44
C ARG A 72 -8.30 -8.63 7.13
N THR A 73 -9.35 -8.23 7.85
CA THR A 73 -9.89 -6.85 7.77
C THR A 73 -8.81 -5.83 8.09
N ALA A 74 -7.94 -6.15 9.06
CA ALA A 74 -6.77 -5.34 9.40
C ALA A 74 -5.86 -5.07 8.20
N GLY A 75 -5.68 -6.02 7.27
CA GLY A 75 -4.84 -5.82 6.09
C GLY A 75 -5.43 -4.86 5.08
N LEU A 76 -6.76 -4.84 4.94
CA LEU A 76 -7.44 -3.86 4.09
C LEU A 76 -7.43 -2.46 4.72
N VAL A 77 -7.64 -2.35 6.03
CA VAL A 77 -7.54 -1.07 6.75
C VAL A 77 -6.12 -0.52 6.65
N LEU A 78 -5.12 -1.35 6.97
CA LEU A 78 -3.71 -0.95 6.90
C LEU A 78 -3.31 -0.61 5.47
N GLY A 79 -3.69 -1.42 4.48
CA GLY A 79 -3.37 -1.15 3.08
C GLY A 79 -3.98 0.16 2.57
N CYS A 80 -5.24 0.47 2.93
CA CYS A 80 -5.83 1.78 2.63
C CYS A 80 -5.05 2.90 3.29
N ALA A 81 -4.73 2.77 4.58
CA ALA A 81 -4.00 3.78 5.32
C ALA A 81 -2.63 4.05 4.66
N VAL A 82 -1.86 3.01 4.40
CA VAL A 82 -0.53 3.07 3.78
C VAL A 82 -0.58 3.78 2.42
N LEU A 83 -1.47 3.37 1.51
CA LEU A 83 -1.55 3.99 0.17
C LEU A 83 -1.97 5.46 0.24
N VAL A 84 -2.91 5.81 1.14
CA VAL A 84 -3.36 7.20 1.31
C VAL A 84 -2.25 8.07 1.88
N THR A 85 -1.58 7.61 2.94
CA THR A 85 -0.49 8.36 3.55
C THR A 85 0.73 8.44 2.62
N ASP A 86 0.99 7.40 1.82
CA ASP A 86 2.09 7.40 0.84
C ASP A 86 1.79 8.37 -0.32
N ALA A 87 0.56 8.39 -0.82
CA ALA A 87 0.14 9.39 -1.80
C ALA A 87 0.28 10.83 -1.27
N ALA A 88 -0.08 11.07 -0.01
CA ALA A 88 0.06 12.37 0.63
C ALA A 88 1.54 12.77 0.83
N ALA A 89 2.38 11.84 1.29
CA ALA A 89 3.82 12.04 1.46
C ALA A 89 4.50 12.34 0.12
N ASN A 90 4.15 11.60 -0.94
CA ASN A 90 4.64 11.85 -2.29
C ASN A 90 4.14 13.19 -2.85
N ALA A 91 2.90 13.59 -2.58
CA ALA A 91 2.39 14.89 -2.97
C ALA A 91 3.17 16.02 -2.29
N TYR A 92 3.40 15.91 -0.98
CA TYR A 92 4.21 16.88 -0.25
C TYR A 92 5.63 16.97 -0.81
N ALA A 93 6.30 15.83 -1.06
CA ALA A 93 7.63 15.80 -1.64
C ALA A 93 7.68 16.48 -3.03
N ASN A 94 6.73 16.17 -3.92
CA ASN A 94 6.78 16.58 -5.33
C ASN A 94 6.19 17.97 -5.62
N TYR A 95 5.36 18.51 -4.72
CA TYR A 95 4.71 19.81 -4.93
C TYR A 95 5.07 20.86 -3.88
N ALA A 96 5.39 20.46 -2.64
CA ALA A 96 5.78 21.42 -1.60
C ALA A 96 7.31 21.58 -1.48
N LEU A 97 8.09 20.53 -1.76
CA LEU A 97 9.55 20.55 -1.60
C LEU A 97 10.31 20.62 -2.92
N ASP A 98 9.81 19.99 -3.98
CA ASP A 98 10.46 19.99 -5.30
C ASP A 98 10.04 21.23 -6.12
N PRO A 99 10.98 22.18 -6.41
CA PRO A 99 10.68 23.38 -7.18
C PRO A 99 10.57 23.13 -8.69
N ALA A 100 10.84 21.91 -9.18
CA ALA A 100 10.83 21.62 -10.60
C ALA A 100 9.47 21.97 -11.26
N PRO A 101 9.43 22.67 -12.40
CA PRO A 101 8.19 22.93 -13.10
C PRO A 101 7.71 21.72 -13.91
N GLY A 102 6.41 21.64 -14.20
CA GLY A 102 5.85 20.69 -15.17
C GLY A 102 5.71 19.24 -14.71
N VAL A 103 5.75 18.30 -15.64
CA VAL A 103 5.58 16.86 -15.36
C VAL A 103 6.95 16.24 -15.09
N THR A 104 7.14 15.75 -13.86
CA THR A 104 8.35 15.02 -13.45
C THR A 104 8.03 13.54 -13.23
N PRO A 105 9.02 12.63 -13.29
CA PRO A 105 8.81 11.23 -12.95
C PRO A 105 8.19 11.02 -11.56
N GLY A 106 8.59 11.85 -10.58
CA GLY A 106 8.03 11.82 -9.22
C GLY A 106 6.55 12.23 -9.17
N ARG A 107 6.13 13.24 -9.95
CA ARG A 107 4.71 13.64 -10.08
C ARG A 107 3.87 12.57 -10.79
N VAL A 108 4.42 11.90 -11.79
CA VAL A 108 3.76 10.74 -12.43
C VAL A 108 3.60 9.61 -11.41
N GLY A 109 4.65 9.28 -10.65
CA GLY A 109 4.59 8.30 -9.57
C GLY A 109 3.54 8.66 -8.51
N GLN A 110 3.49 9.93 -8.11
CA GLN A 110 2.49 10.48 -7.19
C GLN A 110 1.06 10.31 -7.71
N ALA A 111 0.82 10.58 -8.99
CA ALA A 111 -0.50 10.38 -9.60
C ALA A 111 -0.89 8.90 -9.59
N VAL A 112 0.04 8.00 -9.93
CA VAL A 112 -0.20 6.55 -9.92
C VAL A 112 -0.56 6.05 -8.52
N ILE A 113 0.22 6.39 -7.49
CA ILE A 113 -0.07 5.96 -6.11
C ILE A 113 -1.41 6.51 -5.61
N THR A 114 -1.76 7.75 -6.01
CA THR A 114 -3.06 8.35 -5.69
C THR A 114 -4.22 7.56 -6.30
N LEU A 115 -4.12 7.19 -7.58
CA LEU A 115 -5.13 6.37 -8.24
C LEU A 115 -5.26 5.00 -7.58
N LEU A 116 -4.14 4.37 -7.21
CA LEU A 116 -4.14 3.09 -6.49
C LEU A 116 -4.78 3.21 -5.10
N ALA A 117 -4.52 4.31 -4.38
CA ALA A 117 -5.13 4.59 -3.09
C ALA A 117 -6.65 4.75 -3.21
N LEU A 118 -7.11 5.59 -4.15
CA LEU A 118 -8.53 5.82 -4.41
C LEU A 118 -9.24 4.53 -4.83
N ALA A 119 -8.62 3.73 -5.70
CA ALA A 119 -9.16 2.45 -6.12
C ALA A 119 -9.30 1.47 -4.95
N LEU A 120 -8.34 1.42 -4.02
CA LEU A 120 -8.40 0.49 -2.88
C LEU A 120 -9.48 0.93 -1.90
N VAL A 121 -9.53 2.22 -1.59
CA VAL A 121 -10.53 2.82 -0.70
C VAL A 121 -11.93 2.60 -1.28
N GLY A 122 -12.12 2.84 -2.58
CA GLY A 122 -13.40 2.59 -3.25
C GLY A 122 -13.78 1.11 -3.29
N ALA A 123 -12.82 0.21 -3.47
CA ALA A 123 -13.06 -1.24 -3.46
C ALA A 123 -13.23 -1.82 -2.04
N ALA A 124 -12.84 -1.08 -0.99
CA ALA A 124 -12.78 -1.60 0.38
C ALA A 124 -14.12 -2.12 0.93
N PRO A 125 -15.27 -1.44 0.75
CA PRO A 125 -16.56 -1.95 1.22
C PRO A 125 -16.91 -3.28 0.55
N TRP A 126 -16.73 -3.38 -0.76
CA TRP A 126 -16.98 -4.59 -1.54
C TRP A 126 -16.06 -5.75 -1.09
N LEU A 127 -14.76 -5.49 -0.94
CA LEU A 127 -13.79 -6.47 -0.44
C LEU A 127 -14.06 -6.90 1.00
N ARG A 128 -14.77 -6.11 1.81
CA ARG A 128 -15.22 -6.49 3.16
C ARG A 128 -16.42 -7.42 3.11
N SER A 129 -17.41 -7.13 2.27
CA SER A 129 -18.61 -7.94 2.13
C SER A 129 -18.34 -9.35 1.60
N ASP A 130 -17.30 -9.52 0.77
CA ASP A 130 -16.88 -10.84 0.25
C ASP A 130 -16.00 -11.66 1.22
N ARG A 131 -15.84 -11.23 2.48
CA ARG A 131 -15.13 -12.03 3.50
C ARG A 131 -16.07 -12.98 4.23
N PRO A 132 -15.66 -14.23 4.49
CA PRO A 132 -16.42 -15.12 5.35
C PRO A 132 -16.54 -14.52 6.77
N PRO A 133 -17.68 -14.73 7.47
CA PRO A 133 -17.87 -14.25 8.83
C PRO A 133 -16.78 -14.80 9.76
N SER A 134 -16.40 -14.00 10.77
CA SER A 134 -15.45 -14.45 11.79
C SER A 134 -16.08 -15.58 12.62
N PRO A 135 -15.33 -16.62 13.01
CA PRO A 135 -15.86 -17.62 13.93
C PRO A 135 -16.27 -16.94 15.26
N PRO A 136 -17.32 -17.43 15.93
CA PRO A 136 -17.76 -16.89 17.20
C PRO A 136 -16.60 -16.93 18.21
N ARG A 137 -16.40 -15.84 18.95
CA ARG A 137 -15.43 -15.82 20.05
C ARG A 137 -16.05 -16.61 21.21
N SER A 138 -15.40 -17.69 21.61
CA SER A 138 -15.70 -18.48 22.83
C SER A 138 -15.26 -17.74 24.08
#